data_AF-A0A354HUC2-F1
#
_entry.id   AF-A0A354HUC2-F1
#
_cell.length_a   1.000
_cell.length_b   1.000
_cell.length_c   1.000
_cell.angle_alpha   90.00
_cell.angle_beta   90.00
_cell.angle_gamma   90.00
#
_symmetry.space_group_name_H-M   'P 1'
#
loop_
_entity.id
_entity.type
_entity.pdbx_description
1 polymer ?
#
loop_
_entity_poly.entity_id
_entity_poly.type
_entity_poly.pdbx_seq_one_letter_code
_entity_poly.pdbx_strand_id
1 'polypeptide(L)' 'DGTGIVHIAPAFGEDDYNVGQKYGLPVLNPVDETGKYIETPWAGTFVMDADVEIIKWLFAQGKLFAKQKM' A
#
# COMPACT_ATOMS: atom_id res chain seq x y z
N ASP A 1 -17.19 -2.72 7.78
CA ASP A 1 -17.24 -3.61 6.61
C ASP A 1 -16.72 -2.91 5.36
N GLY A 2 -16.01 -3.66 4.50
CA GLY A 2 -15.40 -3.17 3.26
C GLY A 2 -16.30 -3.32 2.04
N THR A 3 -15.70 -3.37 0.85
CA THR A 3 -16.43 -3.40 -0.44
C THR A 3 -16.63 -4.81 -1.02
N GLY A 4 -16.00 -5.83 -0.43
CA GLY A 4 -15.91 -7.18 -1.01
C GLY A 4 -14.78 -7.36 -2.04
N ILE A 5 -14.04 -6.31 -2.38
CA ILE A 5 -12.81 -6.36 -3.18
C ILE A 5 -11.64 -5.95 -2.28
N VAL A 6 -10.59 -6.78 -2.22
CA VAL A 6 -9.45 -6.60 -1.31
C VAL A 6 -8.18 -6.33 -2.13
N HIS A 7 -7.44 -5.28 -1.76
CA HIS A 7 -6.11 -5.02 -2.29
C HIS A 7 -5.11 -6.04 -1.75
N ILE A 8 -4.23 -6.55 -2.62
CA ILE A 8 -3.22 -7.56 -2.26
C ILE A 8 -1.82 -6.96 -2.38
N ALA A 9 -0.98 -7.17 -1.35
CA ALA A 9 0.42 -6.79 -1.32
C ALA A 9 1.28 -7.91 -0.69
N PRO A 10 1.88 -8.82 -1.49
CA PRO A 10 2.51 -10.06 -1.00
C PRO A 10 3.64 -9.91 0.01
N ALA A 11 4.27 -8.73 0.11
CA ALA A 11 5.32 -8.45 1.07
C ALA A 11 4.80 -8.07 2.48
N PHE A 12 3.49 -7.83 2.65
CA PHE A 12 2.93 -7.20 3.85
C PHE A 12 1.78 -7.98 4.51
N GLY A 13 1.46 -9.18 4.02
CA GLY A 13 0.41 -10.03 4.57
C GLY A 13 0.62 -11.51 4.23
N GLU A 14 0.23 -12.40 5.14
CA GLU A 14 0.38 -13.86 4.94
C GLU A 14 -0.57 -14.37 3.86
N ASP A 15 -1.84 -13.97 3.90
CA ASP A 15 -2.82 -14.34 2.88
C ASP A 15 -2.43 -13.79 1.51
N ASP A 16 -1.94 -12.54 1.47
CA ASP A 16 -1.40 -11.89 0.27
C ASP A 16 -0.23 -12.67 -0.32
N TYR A 17 0.68 -13.14 0.53
CA TYR A 17 1.82 -13.95 0.13
C TYR A 17 1.38 -15.30 -0.45
N ASN A 18 0.50 -16.01 0.24
CA ASN A 18 0.01 -17.33 -0.19
C ASN A 18 -0.74 -17.24 -1.54
N VAL A 19 -1.60 -16.23 -1.70
CA VAL A 19 -2.28 -15.98 -2.98
C VAL A 19 -1.27 -15.55 -4.05
N GLY A 20 -0.35 -14.66 -3.71
CA GLY A 20 0.71 -14.22 -4.61
C GLY A 20 1.55 -15.39 -5.14
N GLN A 21 1.98 -16.29 -4.26
CA GLN A 21 2.71 -17.49 -4.65
C GLN A 21 1.89 -18.41 -5.56
N LYS A 22 0.62 -18.66 -5.21
CA LYS A 22 -0.27 -19.51 -6.00
C LYS A 22 -0.43 -19.03 -7.44
N TYR A 23 -0.47 -17.71 -7.65
CA TYR A 23 -0.66 -17.10 -8.97
C TYR A 23 0.64 -16.55 -9.60
N GLY A 24 1.80 -16.78 -8.97
CA GLY A 24 3.10 -16.34 -9.49
C GLY A 24 3.29 -14.82 -9.53
N LEU A 25 2.71 -14.09 -8.57
CA LEU A 25 2.87 -12.65 -8.44
C LEU A 25 4.27 -12.30 -7.88
N PRO A 26 4.87 -11.18 -8.31
CA PRO A 26 6.12 -10.71 -7.74
C PRO A 26 5.94 -10.24 -6.30
N VAL A 27 6.95 -10.49 -5.47
CA VAL A 27 7.03 -9.97 -4.10
C VAL A 27 7.81 -8.66 -4.14
N LEU A 28 7.07 -7.55 -4.18
CA LEU A 28 7.65 -6.21 -4.18
C LEU A 28 7.61 -5.63 -2.76
N ASN A 29 8.77 -5.32 -2.21
CA ASN A 29 8.88 -4.62 -0.94
C ASN A 29 9.51 -3.22 -1.15
N PRO A 30 8.70 -2.15 -1.24
CA PRO A 30 9.20 -0.79 -1.38
C PRO A 30 9.61 -0.14 -0.05
N VAL A 31 9.67 -0.89 1.06
CA VAL A 31 9.96 -0.37 2.41
C VAL A 31 11.21 -1.04 2.99
N ASP A 32 12.11 -0.23 3.54
CA ASP A 32 13.33 -0.72 4.21
C ASP A 32 13.08 -1.17 5.67
N GLU A 33 14.13 -1.70 6.31
CA GLU A 33 14.11 -2.17 7.70
C GLU A 33 13.81 -1.05 8.72
N THR A 34 13.93 0.22 8.32
CA THR A 34 13.62 1.39 9.16
C THR A 34 12.17 1.86 8.99
N GLY A 35 11.38 1.18 8.15
CA GLY A 35 10.00 1.55 7.87
C GLY A 35 9.87 2.74 6.92
N LYS A 36 10.88 3.00 6.08
CA LYS A 36 10.86 4.09 5.09
C LYS A 36 10.74 3.55 3.68
N TYR A 37 10.06 4.31 2.82
CA TYR A 37 10.02 3.97 1.39
C TYR A 37 11.39 4.12 0.74
N ILE A 38 11.72 3.27 -0.24
CA ILE A 38 13.01 3.31 -0.96
C ILE A 38 12.91 3.77 -2.42
N GLU A 39 11.93 3.30 -3.19
CA GLU A 39 11.85 3.50 -4.65
C GLU A 39 10.55 4.18 -5.13
N THR A 40 9.78 4.75 -4.20
CA THR A 40 8.50 5.39 -4.49
C THR A 40 8.64 6.91 -4.55
N PRO A 41 7.61 7.66 -5.01
CA PRO A 41 7.57 9.12 -4.87
C PRO A 41 7.72 9.63 -3.43
N TRP A 42 7.59 8.75 -2.42
CA TRP A 42 7.73 9.03 -1.00
C TRP A 42 9.05 8.49 -0.41
N ALA A 43 10.04 8.17 -1.24
CA ALA A 43 11.33 7.65 -0.80
C ALA A 43 11.94 8.48 0.35
N GLY A 44 12.47 7.80 1.36
CA GLY A 44 13.01 8.39 2.60
C GLY A 44 11.96 8.80 3.63
N THR A 45 10.67 8.73 3.31
CA THR A 45 9.57 9.06 4.22
C THR A 45 9.13 7.81 4.99
N PHE A 46 8.87 7.97 6.29
CA PHE A 46 8.31 6.91 7.11
C PHE A 46 6.88 6.59 6.66
N VAL A 47 6.51 5.31 6.63
CA VAL A 47 5.24 4.84 6.03
C VAL A 47 4.00 5.57 6.58
N MET A 48 3.93 5.79 7.89
CA MET A 48 2.78 6.48 8.51
C MET A 48 2.71 7.97 8.17
N ASP A 49 3.87 8.62 7.97
CA ASP A 49 3.92 10.03 7.60
C ASP A 49 3.48 10.24 6.14
N ALA A 50 3.71 9.24 5.29
CA ALA A 50 3.33 9.28 3.89
C ALA A 50 1.81 9.15 3.67
N ASP A 51 1.05 8.58 4.63
CA ASP A 51 -0.39 8.32 4.48
C ASP A 51 -1.18 9.56 4.06
N VAL A 52 -0.91 10.70 4.71
CA VAL A 52 -1.62 11.96 4.43
C VAL A 52 -1.34 12.43 3.00
N GLU A 53 -0.09 12.33 2.56
CA GLU A 53 0.32 12.73 1.21
C GLU A 53 -0.21 11.78 0.14
N ILE A 54 -0.21 10.46 0.40
CA ILE A 54 -0.79 9.44 -0.49
C ILE A 54 -2.29 9.70 -0.67
N ILE A 55 -3.02 9.98 0.40
CA ILE A 55 -4.46 10.29 0.32
C ILE A 55 -4.72 11.56 -0.51
N LYS A 56 -3.94 12.62 -0.30
CA LYS A 56 -4.03 13.85 -1.10
C LYS A 56 -3.75 13.58 -2.58
N TRP A 57 -2.73 12.77 -2.87
CA TRP A 57 -2.39 12.38 -4.22
C TRP A 57 -3.52 11.57 -4.88
N LEU A 58 -4.08 10.57 -4.19
CA LEU A 58 -5.23 9.80 -4.69
C LEU A 58 -6.44 10.68 -4.98
N PHE A 59 -6.72 11.67 -4.12
CA PHE A 59 -7.79 12.64 -4.35
C PHE A 59 -7.52 13.50 -5.60
N ALA A 60 -6.31 14.06 -5.71
CA ALA A 60 -5.93 14.89 -6.86
C ALA A 60 -5.99 14.12 -8.19
N GLN A 61 -5.79 12.80 -8.16
CA GLN A 61 -5.88 11.93 -9.33
C GLN A 61 -7.31 11.40 -9.61
N GLY A 62 -8.31 11.78 -8.80
CA GLY A 62 -9.68 11.27 -8.94
C GLY A 62 -9.84 9.79 -8.60
N LYS A 63 -8.89 9.19 -7.87
CA LYS A 63 -8.87 7.77 -7.49
C LYS A 63 -9.41 7.50 -6.08
N LEU A 64 -9.71 8.55 -5.32
CA LEU A 64 -10.30 8.44 -3.99
C LEU A 64 -11.82 8.49 -4.06
N PHE A 65 -12.49 7.35 -3.79
CA PHE A 65 -13.95 7.30 -3.75
C PHE A 65 -14.51 7.89 -2.45
N ALA A 66 -14.00 7.46 -1.29
CA ALA A 66 -14.41 7.93 0.02
C ALA A 66 -13.25 7.83 1.01
N LYS A 67 -13.27 8.69 2.04
CA LYS A 67 -12.37 8.60 3.21
C LYS A 67 -13.23 8.59 4.47
N GLN A 68 -12.99 7.61 5.33
CA GLN A 68 -13.60 7.55 6.66
C GLN A 68 -12.51 7.72 7.72
N LYS A 69 -12.80 8.48 8.78
CA LYS A 69 -11.98 8.51 9.98
C LYS A 69 -12.78 7.79 11.06
N MET A 70 -12.25 6.68 11.56
CA MET A 70 -12.78 6.02 12.76
C MET A 70 -12.24 6.71 14.01
#